data_AF-A0A429ENH2-F1
#
_entry.id   AF-A0A429ENH2-F1
#
_cell.length_a   1.000
_cell.length_b   1.000
_cell.length_c   1.000
_cell.angle_alpha   90.00
_cell.angle_beta   90.00
_cell.angle_gamma   90.00
#
_symmetry.space_group_name_H-M   'P 1'
#
loop_
_entity.id
_entity.type
_entity.pdbx_description
1 polymer ?
#
loop_
_entity_poly.entity_id
_entity_poly.type
_entity_poly.pdbx_seq_one_letter_code
_entity_poly.pdbx_strand_id
1 'polypeptide(L)'
;MTNPSEVKTPSDIVGARVRAVRQRRGWTAAQLAERCTEHGAPEITASVVTDLETGRRDKDTKRRRRNITVDELLALACALDVAPVHLLVPTDGNDPYLVTHDRFVRPARAREWVRGRHPLPWSDPRLFFSEVPAEEWEPPEMTQEQMDRQGRMSEIRREVLDRGPGRRTMSGGVIGPDGEEIPDEGS
;
A
#
# COMPACT_ATOMS: atom_id res chain seq x y z
N MET A 1 10.07 -14.47 11.01
CA MET A 1 10.16 -14.56 9.53
C MET A 1 8.83 -15.14 9.06
N THR A 2 7.96 -14.32 8.46
CA THR A 2 6.64 -14.75 7.98
C THR A 2 6.84 -15.73 6.82
N ASN A 3 6.14 -16.85 6.84
CA ASN A 3 6.29 -17.91 5.85
C ASN A 3 5.92 -17.34 4.46
N PRO A 4 6.74 -17.49 3.40
CA PRO A 4 6.42 -16.93 2.07
C PRO A 4 5.13 -17.50 1.45
N SER A 5 4.59 -18.60 1.99
CA SER A 5 3.27 -19.16 1.67
C SER A 5 2.09 -18.44 2.33
N GLU A 6 2.34 -17.47 3.22
CA GLU A 6 1.34 -16.82 4.08
C GLU A 6 0.98 -15.40 3.64
N VAL A 7 1.78 -14.80 2.76
CA VAL A 7 1.53 -13.46 2.22
C VAL A 7 0.48 -13.53 1.12
N LYS A 8 -0.68 -12.89 1.35
CA LYS A 8 -1.75 -12.79 0.36
C LYS A 8 -1.36 -11.82 -0.76
N THR A 9 -1.41 -12.30 -2.00
CA THR A 9 -1.21 -11.48 -3.19
C THR A 9 -2.44 -10.61 -3.47
N PRO A 10 -2.35 -9.56 -4.32
CA PRO A 10 -3.53 -8.82 -4.78
C PRO A 10 -4.62 -9.73 -5.37
N SER A 11 -4.25 -10.77 -6.13
CA SER A 11 -5.22 -11.74 -6.66
C SER A 11 -5.89 -12.58 -5.56
N ASP A 12 -5.20 -12.88 -4.46
CA ASP A 12 -5.82 -13.55 -3.30
C ASP A 12 -6.80 -12.63 -2.59
N ILE A 13 -6.45 -11.35 -2.46
CA ILE A 13 -7.33 -10.33 -1.87
C ILE A 13 -8.59 -10.18 -2.74
N VAL A 14 -8.45 -10.02 -4.05
CA VAL A 14 -9.60 -9.90 -4.97
C VAL A 14 -10.52 -11.11 -4.85
N GLY A 15 -9.98 -12.34 -4.91
CA GLY A 15 -10.78 -13.55 -4.74
C GLY A 15 -11.55 -13.60 -3.42
N ALA A 16 -10.88 -13.26 -2.32
CA ALA A 16 -11.52 -13.21 -1.00
C ALA A 16 -12.60 -12.11 -0.90
N ARG A 17 -12.34 -10.93 -1.49
CA ARG A 17 -13.29 -9.81 -1.49
C ARG A 17 -14.52 -10.09 -2.35
N VAL A 18 -14.33 -10.67 -3.54
CA VAL A 18 -15.43 -11.13 -4.41
C VAL A 18 -16.35 -12.08 -3.66
N ARG A 19 -15.78 -13.12 -3.01
CA ARG A 19 -16.53 -14.06 -2.18
C ARG A 19 -17.31 -13.35 -1.07
N ALA A 20 -16.64 -12.46 -0.33
CA ALA A 20 -17.26 -11.75 0.79
C ALA A 20 -18.42 -10.85 0.35
N VAL A 21 -18.26 -10.09 -0.74
CA VAL A 21 -19.33 -9.23 -1.28
C VAL A 21 -20.48 -10.08 -1.78
N ARG A 22 -20.20 -11.14 -2.56
CA ARG A 22 -21.22 -12.06 -3.07
C ARG A 22 -22.04 -12.70 -1.94
N GLN A 23 -21.36 -13.21 -0.91
CA GLN A 23 -22.02 -13.85 0.24
C GLN A 23 -22.86 -12.87 1.05
N ARG A 24 -22.40 -11.62 1.25
CA ARG A 24 -23.21 -10.59 1.92
C ARG A 24 -24.51 -10.28 1.17
N ARG A 25 -24.55 -10.50 -0.14
CA ARG A 25 -25.75 -10.35 -0.98
C ARG A 25 -26.62 -11.62 -1.04
N GLY A 26 -26.22 -12.70 -0.37
CA GLY A 26 -26.91 -13.99 -0.44
C GLY A 26 -26.81 -14.67 -1.81
N TRP A 27 -25.88 -14.25 -2.68
CA TRP A 27 -25.76 -14.78 -4.03
C TRP A 27 -24.93 -16.07 -4.08
N THR A 28 -25.33 -16.99 -4.95
CA THR A 28 -24.54 -18.15 -5.36
C THR A 28 -23.48 -17.77 -6.40
N ALA A 29 -22.48 -18.63 -6.63
CA ALA A 29 -21.50 -18.42 -7.69
C ALA A 29 -22.15 -18.39 -9.09
N ALA A 30 -23.23 -19.16 -9.29
CA ALA A 30 -24.00 -19.15 -10.53
C ALA A 30 -24.70 -17.81 -10.77
N GLN A 31 -25.31 -17.23 -9.73
CA GLN A 31 -25.93 -15.91 -9.84
C GLN A 31 -24.90 -14.81 -10.14
N LEU A 32 -23.70 -14.86 -9.55
CA LEU A 32 -22.65 -13.90 -9.91
C LEU A 32 -22.20 -14.08 -11.37
N ALA A 33 -22.09 -15.31 -11.86
CA ALA A 33 -21.73 -15.58 -13.25
C ALA A 33 -22.80 -15.05 -14.25
N GLU A 34 -24.08 -15.21 -13.91
CA GLU A 34 -25.19 -14.64 -14.67
C GLU A 34 -25.09 -13.12 -14.74
N ARG A 35 -24.83 -12.45 -13.60
CA ARG A 35 -24.58 -11.01 -13.56
C ARG A 35 -23.36 -10.59 -14.37
N CYS A 36 -22.28 -11.37 -14.37
CA CYS A 36 -21.12 -11.08 -15.23
C CYS A 36 -21.50 -11.18 -16.71
N THR A 37 -22.34 -12.13 -17.08
CA THR A 37 -22.86 -12.28 -18.46
C THR A 37 -23.70 -11.07 -18.88
N GLU A 38 -24.57 -10.57 -18.01
CA GLU A 38 -25.36 -9.35 -18.24
C GLU A 38 -24.48 -8.11 -18.48
N HIS A 39 -23.26 -8.09 -17.92
CA HIS A 39 -22.27 -7.03 -18.09
C HIS A 39 -21.22 -7.33 -19.18
N GLY A 40 -21.49 -8.30 -20.07
CA GLY A 40 -20.65 -8.58 -21.24
C GLY A 40 -19.43 -9.45 -20.98
N ALA A 41 -19.37 -10.16 -19.86
CA ALA A 41 -18.30 -11.10 -19.50
C ALA A 41 -18.81 -12.56 -19.36
N PRO A 42 -19.36 -13.17 -20.44
CA PRO A 42 -19.92 -14.54 -20.41
C PRO A 42 -18.89 -15.64 -20.09
N GLU A 43 -17.61 -15.37 -20.28
CA GLU A 43 -16.50 -16.28 -19.96
C GLU A 43 -16.33 -16.49 -18.44
N ILE A 44 -16.85 -15.59 -17.60
CA ILE A 44 -16.83 -15.72 -16.14
C ILE A 44 -17.97 -16.64 -15.68
N THR A 45 -17.82 -17.92 -15.95
CA THR A 45 -18.79 -18.97 -15.56
C THR A 45 -18.80 -19.22 -14.05
N ALA A 46 -19.81 -19.94 -13.54
CA ALA A 46 -19.89 -20.30 -12.12
C ALA A 46 -18.65 -21.07 -11.59
N SER A 47 -18.07 -21.93 -12.45
CA SER A 47 -16.82 -22.63 -12.14
C SER A 47 -15.65 -21.66 -12.07
N VAL A 48 -15.57 -20.70 -13.00
CA VAL A 48 -14.55 -19.65 -12.98
C VAL A 48 -14.68 -18.80 -11.73
N VAL A 49 -15.89 -18.34 -11.35
CA VAL A 49 -16.12 -17.63 -10.08
C VAL A 49 -15.58 -18.42 -8.89
N THR A 50 -15.87 -19.72 -8.83
CA THR A 50 -15.40 -20.58 -7.72
C THR A 50 -13.87 -20.71 -7.71
N ASP A 51 -13.26 -20.92 -8.86
CA ASP A 51 -11.79 -20.95 -9.01
C ASP A 51 -11.16 -19.62 -8.64
N LEU A 52 -11.82 -18.51 -8.99
CA LEU A 52 -11.37 -17.16 -8.69
C LEU A 52 -11.39 -16.87 -7.19
N GLU A 53 -12.45 -17.26 -6.49
CA GLU A 53 -12.59 -17.05 -5.06
C GLU A 53 -11.65 -17.90 -4.23
N THR A 54 -11.52 -19.18 -4.59
CA THR A 54 -10.68 -20.13 -3.86
C THR A 54 -9.19 -19.97 -4.20
N GLY A 55 -8.92 -19.38 -5.37
CA GLY A 55 -7.58 -19.24 -5.91
C GLY A 55 -6.90 -20.56 -6.17
N ARG A 56 -7.68 -21.57 -6.61
CA ARG A 56 -7.28 -22.96 -6.89
C ARG A 56 -5.77 -23.17 -6.80
N ARG A 57 -5.31 -23.74 -5.68
CA ARG A 57 -3.90 -23.78 -5.33
C ARG A 57 -3.12 -24.80 -6.14
N ASP A 58 -1.89 -24.45 -6.46
CA ASP A 58 -0.90 -25.37 -6.97
C ASP A 58 -0.50 -26.35 -5.86
N LYS A 59 -0.37 -27.64 -6.18
CA LYS A 59 -0.20 -28.68 -5.15
C LYS A 59 1.16 -28.59 -4.49
N ASP A 60 2.17 -28.17 -5.24
CA ASP A 60 3.57 -28.21 -4.84
C ASP A 60 3.98 -26.88 -4.23
N THR A 61 3.67 -25.77 -4.92
CA THR A 61 4.07 -24.42 -4.50
C THR A 61 3.10 -23.78 -3.51
N LYS A 62 1.90 -24.34 -3.35
CA LYS A 62 0.76 -23.76 -2.59
C LYS A 62 0.34 -22.36 -3.06
N ARG A 63 0.90 -21.84 -4.14
CA ARG A 63 0.51 -20.56 -4.74
C ARG A 63 -0.79 -20.69 -5.51
N ARG A 64 -1.42 -19.56 -5.81
CA ARG A 64 -2.55 -19.50 -6.76
C ARG A 64 -2.11 -20.03 -8.12
N ARG A 65 -2.89 -20.92 -8.76
CA ARG A 65 -2.55 -21.45 -10.10
C ARG A 65 -2.59 -20.40 -11.21
N ARG A 66 -3.49 -19.43 -11.09
CA ARG A 66 -3.59 -18.31 -12.04
C ARG A 66 -3.94 -17.02 -11.33
N ASN A 67 -3.42 -15.90 -11.79
CA ASN A 67 -3.80 -14.58 -11.29
C ASN A 67 -5.18 -14.17 -11.82
N ILE A 68 -5.76 -13.15 -11.19
CA ILE A 68 -6.96 -12.47 -11.68
C ILE A 68 -6.51 -11.39 -12.67
N THR A 69 -7.14 -11.34 -13.84
CA THR A 69 -6.82 -10.32 -14.85
C THR A 69 -7.48 -8.99 -14.50
N VAL A 70 -7.03 -7.89 -15.12
CA VAL A 70 -7.68 -6.58 -14.95
C VAL A 70 -9.10 -6.61 -15.52
N ASP A 71 -9.31 -7.27 -16.65
CA ASP A 71 -10.63 -7.44 -17.27
C ASP A 71 -11.60 -8.18 -16.34
N GLU A 72 -11.13 -9.26 -15.70
CA GLU A 72 -11.92 -9.99 -14.70
C GLU A 72 -12.23 -9.12 -13.47
N LEU A 73 -11.26 -8.33 -12.99
CA LEU A 73 -11.46 -7.40 -11.87
C LEU A 73 -12.56 -6.37 -12.21
N LEU A 74 -12.52 -5.78 -13.40
CA LEU A 74 -13.50 -4.78 -13.84
C LEU A 74 -14.88 -5.41 -14.04
N ALA A 75 -14.96 -6.56 -14.72
CA ALA A 75 -16.22 -7.27 -14.91
C ALA A 75 -16.88 -7.66 -13.58
N LEU A 76 -16.10 -8.19 -12.63
CA LEU A 76 -16.57 -8.54 -11.30
C LEU A 76 -17.00 -7.29 -10.50
N ALA A 77 -16.27 -6.18 -10.63
CA ALA A 77 -16.63 -4.92 -9.99
C ALA A 77 -17.97 -4.38 -10.51
N CYS A 78 -18.19 -4.43 -11.83
CA CYS A 78 -19.47 -4.08 -12.45
C CYS A 78 -20.61 -5.00 -11.98
N ALA A 79 -20.43 -6.32 -12.07
CA ALA A 79 -21.45 -7.31 -11.68
C ALA A 79 -21.81 -7.23 -10.19
N LEU A 80 -20.83 -6.90 -9.35
CA LEU A 80 -21.00 -6.69 -7.92
C LEU A 80 -21.32 -5.25 -7.55
N ASP A 81 -21.53 -4.33 -8.50
CA ASP A 81 -21.86 -2.92 -8.24
C ASP A 81 -20.99 -2.29 -7.13
N VAL A 82 -19.67 -2.40 -7.30
CA VAL A 82 -18.66 -1.83 -6.39
C VAL A 82 -17.51 -1.23 -7.19
N ALA A 83 -16.87 -0.18 -6.68
CA ALA A 83 -15.65 0.31 -7.31
C ALA A 83 -14.51 -0.74 -7.23
N PRO A 84 -13.66 -0.90 -8.27
CA PRO A 84 -12.59 -1.91 -8.31
C PRO A 84 -11.66 -1.90 -7.09
N VAL A 85 -11.40 -0.72 -6.53
CA VAL A 85 -10.57 -0.54 -5.31
C VAL A 85 -11.14 -1.27 -4.07
N HIS A 86 -12.45 -1.57 -4.02
CA HIS A 86 -13.06 -2.34 -2.93
C HIS A 86 -12.91 -3.86 -3.05
N LEU A 87 -12.51 -4.32 -4.25
CA LEU A 87 -12.11 -5.70 -4.51
C LEU A 87 -10.57 -5.84 -4.44
N LEU A 88 -9.84 -4.87 -4.98
CA LEU A 88 -8.38 -4.90 -5.10
C LEU A 88 -7.64 -4.76 -3.77
N VAL A 89 -8.15 -3.91 -2.87
CA VAL A 89 -7.49 -3.59 -1.60
C VAL A 89 -8.47 -3.88 -0.44
N PRO A 90 -8.01 -4.49 0.68
CA PRO A 90 -8.87 -4.74 1.82
C PRO A 90 -9.59 -3.47 2.29
N THR A 91 -10.85 -3.62 2.72
CA THR A 91 -11.66 -2.50 3.25
C THR A 91 -11.53 -2.34 4.77
N ASP A 92 -10.95 -3.33 5.40
CA ASP A 92 -10.91 -3.58 6.82
C ASP A 92 -9.59 -4.27 7.18
N GLY A 93 -9.19 -4.13 8.44
CA GLY A 93 -7.89 -4.59 8.92
C GLY A 93 -6.73 -3.64 8.59
N ASN A 94 -5.59 -3.90 9.21
CA ASN A 94 -4.37 -3.10 9.06
C ASN A 94 -3.16 -3.96 8.71
N ASP A 95 -3.40 -5.21 8.31
CA ASP A 95 -2.35 -6.13 7.85
C ASP A 95 -1.64 -5.55 6.62
N PRO A 96 -0.30 -5.68 6.52
CA PRO A 96 0.44 -5.17 5.38
C PRO A 96 -0.10 -5.70 4.04
N TYR A 97 -0.42 -4.78 3.13
CA TYR A 97 -0.86 -5.08 1.78
C TYR A 97 0.34 -5.13 0.83
N LEU A 98 0.51 -6.26 0.14
CA LEU A 98 1.55 -6.48 -0.86
C LEU A 98 1.21 -5.74 -2.17
N VAL A 99 1.98 -4.71 -2.51
CA VAL A 99 1.82 -3.94 -3.75
C VAL A 99 2.57 -4.61 -4.91
N THR A 100 3.82 -4.99 -4.66
CA THR A 100 4.68 -5.78 -5.57
C THR A 100 5.36 -6.88 -4.76
N HIS A 101 6.13 -7.77 -5.40
CA HIS A 101 6.70 -8.98 -4.79
C HIS A 101 7.30 -8.81 -3.38
N ASP A 102 7.93 -7.68 -3.09
CA ASP A 102 8.64 -7.37 -1.86
C ASP A 102 8.24 -6.02 -1.21
N ARG A 103 7.25 -5.30 -1.78
CA ARG A 103 6.84 -3.98 -1.30
C ARG A 103 5.47 -4.01 -0.65
N PHE A 104 5.41 -3.49 0.57
CA PHE A 104 4.20 -3.49 1.40
C PHE A 104 3.83 -2.09 1.84
N VAL A 105 2.52 -1.80 1.88
CA VAL A 105 1.97 -0.61 2.52
C VAL A 105 0.78 -0.98 3.40
N ARG A 106 0.34 -0.06 4.26
CA ARG A 106 -0.97 -0.22 4.93
C ARG A 106 -2.09 -0.18 3.88
N PRO A 107 -3.18 -0.96 4.05
CA PRO A 107 -4.31 -0.96 3.11
C PRO A 107 -4.82 0.45 2.83
N ALA A 108 -4.99 1.29 3.86
CA ALA A 108 -5.41 2.69 3.69
C ALA A 108 -4.53 3.46 2.70
N ARG A 109 -3.20 3.30 2.77
CA ARG A 109 -2.27 3.96 1.84
C ARG A 109 -2.38 3.40 0.42
N ALA A 110 -2.53 2.10 0.26
CA ALA A 110 -2.75 1.49 -1.05
C ALA A 110 -4.05 2.00 -1.69
N ARG A 111 -5.13 2.17 -0.90
CA ARG A 111 -6.40 2.70 -1.40
C ARG A 111 -6.26 4.13 -1.93
N GLU A 112 -5.57 5.01 -1.20
CA GLU A 112 -5.34 6.38 -1.67
C GLU A 112 -4.45 6.45 -2.90
N TRP A 113 -3.48 5.53 -3.00
CA TRP A 113 -2.64 5.41 -4.20
C TRP A 113 -3.44 4.96 -5.42
N VAL A 114 -4.26 3.91 -5.29
CA VAL A 114 -5.14 3.42 -6.38
C VAL A 114 -6.15 4.49 -6.83
N ARG A 115 -6.56 5.38 -5.92
CA ARG A 115 -7.46 6.50 -6.21
C ARG A 115 -6.77 7.73 -6.82
N GLY A 116 -5.45 7.69 -7.02
CA GLY A 116 -4.70 8.84 -7.55
C GLY A 116 -4.46 9.96 -6.53
N ARG A 117 -4.84 9.80 -5.26
CA ARG A 117 -4.81 10.89 -4.27
C ARG A 117 -3.47 11.06 -3.58
N HIS A 118 -2.77 9.95 -3.32
CA HIS A 118 -1.48 10.00 -2.65
C HIS A 118 -0.48 8.97 -3.20
N PRO A 119 0.78 9.36 -3.48
CA PRO A 119 1.80 8.45 -3.98
C PRO A 119 2.20 7.38 -2.96
N LEU A 120 2.84 6.29 -3.38
CA LEU A 120 3.46 5.37 -2.42
C LEU A 120 4.64 6.06 -1.71
N PRO A 121 5.03 5.63 -0.48
CA PRO A 121 6.09 6.30 0.29
C PRO A 121 7.45 6.39 -0.41
N TRP A 122 7.69 5.53 -1.39
CA TRP A 122 8.93 5.44 -2.18
C TRP A 122 8.78 5.92 -3.62
N SER A 123 7.60 6.46 -3.99
CA SER A 123 7.40 7.06 -5.31
C SER A 123 7.81 8.53 -5.30
N ASP A 124 8.26 9.05 -6.44
CA ASP A 124 8.46 10.49 -6.62
C ASP A 124 7.09 11.19 -6.72
N PRO A 125 6.72 12.08 -5.78
CA PRO A 125 5.44 12.78 -5.84
C PRO A 125 5.28 13.64 -7.10
N ARG A 126 6.36 14.22 -7.65
CA ARG A 126 6.26 15.07 -8.84
C ARG A 126 5.85 14.28 -10.06
N LEU A 127 6.45 13.12 -10.26
CA LEU A 127 6.10 12.20 -11.36
C LEU A 127 4.72 11.57 -11.15
N PHE A 128 4.34 11.29 -9.90
CA PHE A 128 3.01 10.76 -9.62
C PHE A 128 1.91 11.77 -9.99
N PHE A 129 2.09 13.03 -9.61
CA PHE A 129 1.10 14.07 -9.86
C PHE A 129 1.15 14.65 -11.28
N SER A 130 2.23 14.45 -12.04
CA SER A 130 2.29 14.88 -13.45
C SER A 130 1.33 14.12 -14.37
N GLU A 131 0.91 12.92 -13.95
CA GLU A 131 -0.04 12.09 -14.70
C GLU A 131 -1.51 12.37 -14.33
N VAL A 132 -1.78 13.27 -13.35
CA VAL A 132 -3.14 13.66 -13.00
C VAL A 132 -3.63 14.70 -14.01
N PRO A 133 -4.74 14.45 -14.74
CA PRO A 133 -5.31 15.43 -15.65
C PRO A 133 -5.58 16.76 -14.95
N ALA A 134 -5.39 17.88 -15.65
CA ALA A 134 -5.57 19.21 -15.07
C ALA A 134 -6.99 19.42 -14.53
N GLU A 135 -7.98 18.79 -15.15
CA GLU A 135 -9.39 18.83 -14.75
C GLU A 135 -9.67 18.05 -13.46
N GLU A 136 -8.85 17.05 -13.15
CA GLU A 136 -8.96 16.21 -11.95
C GLU A 136 -8.04 16.69 -10.81
N TRP A 137 -7.21 17.71 -11.08
CA TRP A 137 -6.30 18.26 -10.09
C TRP A 137 -7.07 19.02 -9.01
N GLU A 138 -7.34 18.35 -7.91
CA GLU A 138 -7.71 18.99 -6.65
C GLU A 138 -6.43 19.36 -5.90
N PRO A 139 -6.18 20.65 -5.61
CA PRO A 139 -5.06 21.03 -4.77
C PRO A 139 -5.22 20.30 -3.43
N PRO A 140 -4.18 19.62 -2.92
CA PRO A 140 -4.30 18.90 -1.67
C PRO A 140 -4.77 19.86 -0.59
N GLU A 141 -5.91 19.57 0.04
CA GLU A 141 -6.34 20.25 1.26
C GLU A 141 -5.32 19.93 2.34
N MET A 142 -4.26 20.74 2.41
CA MET A 142 -3.39 20.74 3.55
C MET A 142 -4.19 21.33 4.70
N THR A 143 -4.47 20.53 5.73
CA THR A 143 -5.01 21.11 6.96
C THR A 143 -4.02 22.15 7.48
N GLN A 144 -4.51 23.20 8.16
CA GLN A 144 -3.64 24.23 8.75
C GLN A 144 -2.51 23.59 9.58
N GLU A 145 -2.81 22.50 10.29
CA GLU A 145 -1.84 21.74 11.07
C GLU A 145 -0.74 21.08 10.21
N GLN A 146 -1.07 20.61 9.01
CA GLN A 146 -0.10 20.06 8.05
C GLN A 146 0.74 21.17 7.41
N MET A 147 0.15 22.32 7.09
CA MET A 147 0.87 23.51 6.65
C MET A 147 1.87 23.96 7.73
N ASP A 148 1.43 24.03 8.99
CA ASP A 148 2.28 24.43 10.12
C ASP A 148 3.38 23.41 10.40
N ARG A 149 3.09 22.10 10.26
CA ARG A 149 4.08 21.03 10.45
C ARG A 149 5.12 21.03 9.33
N GLN A 150 4.70 21.25 8.09
CA GLN A 150 5.59 21.33 6.94
C GLN A 150 6.40 22.62 6.95
N GLY A 151 5.81 23.74 7.38
CA GLY A 151 6.47 25.00 7.67
C GLY A 151 7.58 24.83 8.71
N ARG A 152 7.26 24.26 9.88
CA ARG A 152 8.23 23.96 10.94
C ARG A 152 9.37 23.05 10.46
N MET A 153 9.07 22.02 9.69
CA MET A 153 10.10 21.14 9.11
C MET A 153 10.96 21.83 8.06
N SER A 154 10.40 22.75 7.28
CA SER A 154 11.15 23.56 6.31
C SER A 154 12.05 24.61 6.97
N GLU A 155 11.63 25.17 8.10
CA GLU A 155 12.45 26.06 8.95
C GLU A 155 13.62 25.31 9.58
N ILE A 156 13.36 24.15 10.18
CA ILE A 156 14.41 23.29 10.74
C ILE A 156 15.40 22.86 9.65
N ARG A 157 14.92 22.48 8.46
CA ARG A 157 15.78 22.11 7.33
C ARG A 157 16.62 23.28 6.86
N ARG A 158 16.08 24.51 6.86
CA ARG A 158 16.81 25.73 6.51
C ARG A 158 17.88 26.03 7.57
N GLU A 159 17.55 25.99 8.86
CA GLU A 159 18.52 26.19 9.95
C GLU A 159 19.66 25.17 9.93
N VAL A 160 19.36 23.90 9.68
CA VAL A 160 20.37 22.83 9.63
C VAL A 160 21.29 23.00 8.41
N LEU A 161 20.77 23.48 7.27
CA LEU A 161 21.57 23.75 6.08
C LEU A 161 22.41 25.03 6.23
N ASP A 162 21.87 26.07 6.86
CA ASP A 162 22.56 27.34 7.12
C ASP A 162 23.68 27.20 8.17
N ARG A 163 23.58 26.24 9.10
CA ARG A 163 24.64 25.95 10.07
C ARG A 163 25.86 25.23 9.48
N GLY A 164 25.80 24.76 8.22
CA GLY A 164 26.89 24.07 7.52
C GLY A 164 27.31 22.74 8.19
N PRO A 165 28.05 21.85 7.51
CA PRO A 165 28.63 20.69 8.16
C PRO A 165 29.70 21.17 9.13
N GLY A 166 29.37 21.23 10.42
CA GLY A 166 30.32 21.56 11.48
C GLY A 166 31.56 20.69 11.36
N ARG A 167 32.71 21.33 11.13
CA ARG A 167 34.04 20.69 11.24
C ARG A 167 34.08 19.92 12.55
N ARG A 168 34.07 18.58 12.49
CA ARG A 168 34.67 17.79 13.57
C ARG A 168 36.16 18.05 13.54
N THR A 169 36.63 18.97 14.37
CA THR A 169 38.04 18.99 14.73
C THR A 169 38.32 17.72 15.51
N MET A 170 39.09 16.83 14.88
CA MET A 170 39.81 15.76 15.56
C MET A 170 40.82 16.40 16.52
N SER A 171 40.55 16.29 17.81
CA SER A 171 41.51 16.33 18.91
C SER A 171 40.77 15.68 20.08
N GLY A 172 41.06 14.45 20.49
CA GLY A 172 42.31 14.04 21.11
C GLY A 172 42.03 13.92 22.61
N GLY A 173 41.77 12.71 23.11
CA GLY A 173 41.53 12.46 24.54
C GLY A 173 40.93 11.08 24.79
N VAL A 174 41.80 10.10 25.06
CA VAL A 174 41.44 8.76 25.54
C VAL A 174 40.96 8.88 26.99
N ILE A 175 39.75 8.41 27.29
CA ILE A 175 39.24 8.29 28.66
C ILE A 175 39.39 6.83 29.08
N GLY A 176 40.22 6.58 30.10
CA GLY A 176 40.29 5.30 30.81
C GLY A 176 39.11 5.11 31.77
N PRO A 177 38.83 3.88 32.24
CA PRO A 177 37.54 3.50 32.81
C PRO A 177 37.26 4.00 34.24
N ASP A 178 38.23 4.60 34.93
CA ASP A 178 38.08 4.91 36.36
C ASP A 178 38.18 6.42 36.59
N GLY A 179 37.03 7.09 36.64
CA GLY A 179 36.90 8.54 36.72
C GLY A 179 37.28 9.13 38.09
N GLU A 180 38.55 9.42 38.31
CA GLU A 180 39.02 10.32 39.36
C GLU A 180 39.69 11.57 38.78
N GLU A 181 39.21 12.74 39.19
CA GLU A 181 39.82 14.05 38.93
C GLU A 181 41.06 14.24 39.81
N ILE A 182 42.20 14.55 39.19
CA ILE A 182 43.41 15.01 39.89
C ILE A 182 43.41 16.54 39.83
N PRO A 183 43.50 17.27 40.96
CA PRO A 183 43.56 18.72 40.94
C PRO A 183 44.96 19.21 40.52
N ASP A 184 44.95 20.28 39.72
CA ASP A 184 46.10 20.99 39.20
C ASP A 184 46.60 22.01 40.25
N GLU A 185 47.78 21.76 40.83
CA GLU A 185 48.51 22.76 41.62
C GLU A 185 49.92 22.93 41.05
N GLY A 186 50.14 24.08 40.41
CA GLY A 186 51.46 24.56 40.03
C GLY A 186 52.05 25.49 41.09
N SER A 187 53.17 25.09 41.69
CA SER A 187 54.44 25.84 41.85
C SER A 187 55.48 25.00 42.60
#